data_AF-A0A9P6P3U4-F1
#
_entry.id   AF-A0A9P6P3U4-F1
#
_cell.length_a   1.000
_cell.length_b   1.000
_cell.length_c   1.000
_cell.angle_alpha   90.00
_cell.angle_beta   90.00
_cell.angle_gamma   90.00
#
_symmetry.space_group_name_H-M   'P 1'
#
loop_
_entity.id
_entity.type
_entity.pdbx_description
1 polymer ?
#
loop_
_entity_poly.entity_id
_entity_poly.type
_entity_poly.pdbx_seq_one_letter_code
_entity_poly.pdbx_strand_id
1 'polypeptide(L)'
;MVLDVSWDSLKAAAKVVVWPKKEVDNDNQLWMYDHGFLINKNSGLVLDVQGGILESDKQVIQYKRKMMEDAQNQRWYYREDGFIYPQVDPNLVLDIRGNWTKPGTVVLLYERKYEDNENQLWDLIPYELQEHENMLDPVTTMETEEYSFSTSSYAL
;
A
#
# COMPACT_ATOMS: atom_id res chain seq x y z
N MET A 1 -9.34 5.59 -8.35
CA MET A 1 -9.48 4.96 -7.01
C MET A 1 -8.13 4.37 -6.62
N VAL A 2 -7.84 4.20 -5.33
CA VAL A 2 -6.57 3.62 -4.85
C VAL A 2 -6.84 2.51 -3.83
N LEU A 3 -5.86 1.63 -3.63
CA LEU A 3 -5.89 0.56 -2.65
C LEU A 3 -5.84 1.13 -1.23
N ASP A 4 -6.85 0.85 -0.42
CA ASP A 4 -7.09 1.48 0.89
C ASP A 4 -7.42 0.42 1.96
N VAL A 5 -6.86 0.56 3.15
CA VAL A 5 -7.30 -0.20 4.33
C VAL A 5 -8.50 0.49 4.97
N SER A 6 -9.64 -0.20 4.98
CA SER A 6 -10.92 0.37 5.40
C SER A 6 -10.85 0.95 6.82
N TRP A 7 -11.44 2.14 6.98
CA TRP A 7 -11.59 2.83 8.27
C TRP A 7 -10.27 3.15 8.99
N ASP A 8 -9.17 3.26 8.24
CA ASP A 8 -7.84 3.52 8.82
C ASP A 8 -7.46 2.47 9.89
N SER A 9 -8.00 1.26 9.75
CA SER A 9 -7.90 0.24 10.80
C SER A 9 -6.47 -0.26 10.95
N LEU A 10 -6.01 -0.34 12.20
CA LEU A 10 -4.74 -1.00 12.56
C LEU A 10 -4.90 -2.50 12.86
N LYS A 11 -6.13 -3.03 12.73
CA LYS A 11 -6.45 -4.40 13.12
C LYS A 11 -6.20 -5.38 11.98
N ALA A 12 -5.73 -6.57 12.34
CA ALA A 12 -5.72 -7.71 11.44
C ALA A 12 -7.15 -8.04 10.95
N ALA A 13 -7.24 -8.58 9.75
CA ALA A 13 -8.48 -8.87 9.04
C ALA A 13 -9.35 -7.65 8.69
N ALA A 14 -8.81 -6.43 8.81
CA ALA A 14 -9.44 -5.26 8.20
C ALA A 14 -9.47 -5.42 6.68
N LYS A 15 -10.57 -4.98 6.07
CA LYS A 15 -10.79 -5.16 4.64
C LYS A 15 -9.89 -4.22 3.85
N VAL A 16 -9.38 -4.74 2.74
CA VAL A 16 -8.79 -3.90 1.72
C VAL A 16 -9.86 -3.58 0.69
N VAL A 17 -9.99 -2.29 0.42
CA VAL A 17 -11.02 -1.70 -0.42
C VAL A 17 -10.38 -0.76 -1.41
N VAL A 18 -11.19 -0.25 -2.34
CA VAL A 18 -10.83 0.92 -3.12
C VAL A 18 -11.48 2.17 -2.54
N TRP A 19 -10.72 3.26 -2.50
CA TRP A 19 -11.19 4.56 -2.03
C TRP A 19 -10.67 5.70 -2.94
N PRO A 20 -11.30 6.88 -2.99
CA PRO A 20 -10.67 8.06 -3.59
C PRO A 20 -9.31 8.35 -2.96
N LYS A 21 -8.34 8.76 -3.77
CA LYS A 21 -7.02 9.16 -3.26
C LYS A 21 -7.18 10.31 -2.28
N LYS A 22 -6.58 10.18 -1.11
CA LYS A 22 -6.51 11.22 -0.08
C LYS A 22 -5.19 11.98 -0.21
N GLU A 23 -5.26 13.31 -0.11
CA GLU A 23 -4.07 14.18 -0.12
C GLU A 23 -3.49 14.38 1.28
N VAL A 24 -4.30 14.17 2.33
CA VAL A 24 -3.91 14.26 3.74
C VAL A 24 -4.40 13.03 4.49
N ASP A 25 -3.73 12.68 5.60
CA ASP A 25 -4.05 11.50 6.43
C ASP A 25 -4.27 10.24 5.59
N ASN A 26 -3.38 10.01 4.62
CA ASN A 26 -3.52 8.99 3.58
C ASN A 26 -2.67 7.74 3.82
N ASP A 27 -2.10 7.56 5.02
CA ASP A 27 -1.18 6.46 5.33
C ASP A 27 -1.83 5.07 5.14
N ASN A 28 -3.15 4.92 5.31
CA ASN A 28 -3.87 3.69 4.99
C ASN A 28 -4.01 3.40 3.48
N GLN A 29 -3.57 4.32 2.61
CA GLN A 29 -3.50 4.18 1.15
C GLN A 29 -2.08 4.02 0.64
N LEU A 30 -1.08 4.10 1.52
CA LEU A 30 0.33 3.98 1.17
C LEU A 30 0.83 2.57 1.48
N TRP A 31 1.55 2.00 0.51
CA TRP A 31 2.02 0.62 0.56
C TRP A 31 3.51 0.56 0.20
N MET A 32 4.30 -0.09 1.04
CA MET A 32 5.71 -0.38 0.79
C MET A 32 5.86 -1.81 0.28
N TYR A 33 6.69 -2.02 -0.73
CA TYR A 33 7.04 -3.35 -1.21
C TYR A 33 8.36 -3.81 -0.60
N ASP A 34 8.35 -4.92 0.12
CA ASP A 34 9.53 -5.54 0.76
C ASP A 34 9.55 -7.04 0.52
N HIS A 35 10.49 -7.54 -0.29
CA HIS A 35 10.70 -8.98 -0.54
C HIS A 35 9.42 -9.78 -0.86
N GLY A 36 8.48 -9.18 -1.61
CA GLY A 36 7.20 -9.80 -1.97
C GLY A 36 6.03 -9.46 -1.04
N PHE A 37 6.25 -8.76 0.07
CA PHE A 37 5.18 -8.28 0.92
C PHE A 37 4.79 -6.85 0.52
N LEU A 38 3.49 -6.60 0.44
CA LEU A 38 2.93 -5.25 0.35
C LEU A 38 2.49 -4.82 1.75
N ILE A 39 3.26 -3.93 2.37
CA ILE A 39 3.11 -3.49 3.76
C ILE A 39 2.36 -2.16 3.78
N ASN A 40 1.23 -2.10 4.46
CA ASN A 40 0.52 -0.83 4.65
C ASN A 40 1.30 0.09 5.60
N LYS A 41 1.46 1.37 5.22
CA LYS A 41 2.23 2.35 5.99
C LYS A 41 1.60 2.64 7.36
N ASN A 42 0.27 2.78 7.43
CA ASN A 42 -0.41 3.10 8.69
C ASN A 42 -0.32 1.94 9.71
N SER A 43 -0.66 0.72 9.28
CA SER A 43 -0.78 -0.41 10.20
C SER A 43 0.49 -1.25 10.39
N GLY A 44 1.44 -1.18 9.43
CA GLY A 44 2.57 -2.11 9.35
C GLY A 44 2.18 -3.56 9.03
N LEU A 45 0.90 -3.83 8.77
CA LEU A 45 0.38 -5.13 8.35
C LEU A 45 0.53 -5.33 6.84
N VAL A 46 0.48 -6.58 6.39
CA VAL A 46 0.70 -6.93 4.99
C VAL A 46 -0.61 -7.29 4.28
N LEU A 47 -0.65 -7.06 2.97
CA LEU A 47 -1.72 -7.51 2.10
C LEU A 47 -1.82 -9.05 2.13
N ASP A 48 -3.01 -9.56 2.41
CA ASP A 48 -3.26 -10.97 2.71
C ASP A 48 -4.57 -11.43 2.05
N VAL A 49 -4.56 -12.62 1.47
CA VAL A 49 -5.79 -13.29 1.00
C VAL A 49 -6.42 -14.03 2.18
N GLN A 50 -7.64 -13.61 2.53
CA GLN A 50 -8.33 -14.07 3.73
C GLN A 50 -8.44 -15.60 3.79
N GLY A 51 -8.04 -16.17 4.93
CA GLY A 51 -8.10 -17.62 5.16
C GLY A 51 -6.96 -18.40 4.50
N GLY A 52 -6.08 -17.75 3.73
CA GLY A 52 -4.93 -18.40 3.09
C GLY A 52 -5.27 -19.29 1.89
N ILE A 53 -6.53 -19.25 1.43
CA ILE A 53 -7.00 -20.04 0.31
C ILE A 53 -6.82 -19.20 -0.97
N LEU A 54 -5.92 -19.64 -1.85
CA LEU A 54 -5.67 -18.97 -3.14
C LEU A 54 -6.62 -19.53 -4.21
N GLU A 55 -7.84 -19.01 -4.21
CA GLU A 55 -8.87 -19.29 -5.21
C GLU A 55 -9.52 -17.97 -5.64
N SER A 56 -10.25 -17.99 -6.75
CA SER A 56 -11.05 -16.84 -7.18
C SER A 56 -12.16 -16.51 -6.15
N ASP A 57 -12.61 -15.25 -6.15
CA ASP A 57 -13.63 -14.68 -5.25
C ASP A 57 -13.26 -14.73 -3.75
N LYS A 58 -11.96 -14.65 -3.44
CA LYS A 58 -11.50 -14.55 -2.05
C LYS A 58 -11.25 -13.11 -1.65
N GLN A 59 -11.66 -12.74 -0.45
CA GLN A 59 -11.50 -11.37 0.02
C GLN A 59 -10.03 -11.06 0.34
N VAL A 60 -9.60 -9.85 -0.03
CA VAL A 60 -8.29 -9.33 0.36
C VAL A 60 -8.43 -8.48 1.63
N ILE A 61 -7.52 -8.71 2.56
CA ILE A 61 -7.46 -8.07 3.87
C ILE A 61 -6.02 -7.64 4.16
N GLN A 62 -5.82 -6.92 5.27
CA GLN A 62 -4.49 -6.84 5.87
C GLN A 62 -4.35 -7.84 7.01
N TYR A 63 -3.15 -8.38 7.19
CA TYR A 63 -2.89 -9.33 8.27
C TYR A 63 -1.44 -9.25 8.77
N LYS A 64 -1.18 -9.90 9.92
CA LYS A 64 0.18 -10.02 10.44
C LYS A 64 1.05 -10.79 9.43
N ARG A 65 2.24 -10.26 9.15
CA ARG A 65 3.25 -10.92 8.29
C ARG A 65 3.56 -12.31 8.84
N LYS A 66 3.39 -13.32 7.99
CA LYS A 66 3.71 -14.73 8.26
C LYS A 66 5.18 -15.01 7.97
N MET A 67 5.66 -16.12 8.52
CA MET A 67 6.97 -16.67 8.15
C MET A 67 6.93 -17.13 6.69
N MET A 68 8.09 -17.09 6.02
CA MET A 68 8.19 -17.26 4.56
C MET A 68 7.55 -18.55 4.04
N GLU A 69 7.62 -19.64 4.82
CA GLU A 69 7.06 -20.95 4.47
C GLU A 69 5.53 -20.96 4.38
N ASP A 70 4.84 -20.17 5.22
CA ASP A 70 3.38 -20.10 5.29
C ASP A 70 2.80 -18.84 4.61
N ALA A 71 3.68 -17.99 4.07
CA ALA A 71 3.31 -16.66 3.60
C ALA A 71 2.76 -16.64 2.17
N GLN A 72 2.47 -17.77 1.51
CA GLN A 72 2.10 -17.78 0.09
C GLN A 72 0.91 -16.86 -0.25
N ASN A 73 -0.03 -16.71 0.69
CA ASN A 73 -1.19 -15.82 0.56
C ASN A 73 -0.90 -14.33 0.89
N GLN A 74 0.36 -13.99 1.16
CA GLN A 74 0.86 -12.66 1.49
C GLN A 74 2.02 -12.22 0.58
N ARG A 75 2.36 -13.06 -0.41
CA ARG A 75 3.51 -12.85 -1.29
C ARG A 75 3.00 -12.50 -2.66
N TRP A 76 3.38 -11.31 -3.12
CA TRP A 76 2.86 -10.70 -4.33
C TRP A 76 3.99 -10.38 -5.30
N TYR A 77 3.66 -10.38 -6.59
CA TYR A 77 4.43 -9.74 -7.64
C TYR A 77 3.58 -8.69 -8.33
N TYR A 78 4.26 -7.73 -8.94
CA TYR A 78 3.69 -6.78 -9.88
C TYR A 78 4.28 -7.05 -11.26
N ARG A 79 3.45 -7.09 -12.29
CA ARG A 79 3.85 -7.25 -13.68
C ARG A 79 3.71 -5.93 -14.43
N GLU A 80 4.56 -5.67 -15.42
CA GLU A 80 4.58 -4.41 -16.19
C GLU A 80 3.25 -4.07 -16.88
N ASP A 81 2.36 -5.05 -17.09
CA ASP A 81 1.01 -4.86 -17.63
C ASP A 81 -0.05 -4.56 -16.56
N GLY A 82 0.34 -4.23 -15.33
CA GLY A 82 -0.55 -3.70 -14.30
C GLY A 82 -1.14 -4.73 -13.34
N PHE A 83 -0.85 -6.02 -13.48
CA PHE A 83 -1.39 -7.04 -12.58
C PHE A 83 -0.58 -7.16 -11.29
N ILE A 84 -1.28 -7.20 -10.16
CA ILE A 84 -0.74 -7.63 -8.86
C ILE A 84 -1.27 -9.04 -8.58
N TYR A 85 -0.38 -10.00 -8.36
CA TYR A 85 -0.72 -11.42 -8.28
C TYR A 85 0.09 -12.17 -7.22
N PRO A 86 -0.44 -13.26 -6.63
CA PRO A 86 0.33 -14.11 -5.74
C PRO A 86 1.54 -14.72 -6.44
N GLN A 87 2.71 -14.76 -5.79
CA GLN A 87 3.95 -15.28 -6.40
C GLN A 87 3.84 -16.72 -6.89
N VAL A 88 2.92 -17.50 -6.30
CA VAL A 88 2.70 -18.91 -6.62
C VAL A 88 1.68 -19.17 -7.72
N ASP A 89 0.82 -18.19 -8.06
CA ASP A 89 -0.20 -18.37 -9.10
C ASP A 89 -0.47 -17.06 -9.86
N PRO A 90 0.12 -16.87 -11.06
CA PRO A 90 -0.09 -15.69 -11.88
C PRO A 90 -1.46 -15.65 -12.59
N ASN A 91 -2.29 -16.69 -12.46
CA ASN A 91 -3.66 -16.69 -13.00
C ASN A 91 -4.67 -16.07 -12.02
N LEU A 92 -4.24 -15.74 -10.80
CA LEU A 92 -5.05 -15.03 -9.82
C LEU A 92 -4.49 -13.62 -9.62
N VAL A 93 -5.35 -12.61 -9.60
CA VAL A 93 -4.95 -11.19 -9.56
C VAL A 93 -5.85 -10.39 -8.60
N LEU A 94 -5.37 -9.24 -8.16
CA LEU A 94 -6.21 -8.27 -7.45
C LEU A 94 -7.29 -7.71 -8.36
N ASP A 95 -8.55 -7.78 -7.93
CA ASP A 95 -9.73 -7.38 -8.68
C ASP A 95 -10.64 -6.47 -7.85
N ILE A 96 -11.07 -5.35 -8.43
CA ILE A 96 -12.10 -4.50 -7.84
C ILE A 96 -13.46 -5.14 -8.13
N ARG A 97 -14.13 -5.59 -7.05
CA ARG A 97 -15.39 -6.35 -7.15
C ARG A 97 -16.40 -5.65 -8.06
N GLY A 98 -16.85 -6.39 -9.08
CA GLY A 98 -17.92 -5.96 -9.98
C GLY A 98 -17.56 -4.76 -10.87
N ASN A 99 -16.28 -4.40 -10.98
CA ASN A 99 -15.83 -3.18 -11.65
C ASN A 99 -16.51 -1.90 -11.07
N TRP A 100 -16.78 -1.89 -9.77
CA TRP A 100 -17.46 -0.77 -9.12
C TRP A 100 -16.47 0.28 -8.65
N THR A 101 -16.73 1.53 -9.01
CA THR A 101 -15.94 2.69 -8.56
C THR A 101 -16.44 3.31 -7.26
N LYS A 102 -17.45 2.71 -6.60
CA LYS A 102 -17.98 3.19 -5.33
C LYS A 102 -16.90 3.14 -4.23
N PRO A 103 -16.73 4.20 -3.42
CA PRO A 103 -15.86 4.15 -2.25
C PRO A 103 -16.24 3.01 -1.30
N GLY A 104 -15.23 2.24 -0.88
CA GLY A 104 -15.41 1.09 0.01
C GLY A 104 -15.75 -0.22 -0.72
N THR A 105 -15.77 -0.25 -2.05
CA THR A 105 -15.83 -1.50 -2.82
C THR A 105 -14.65 -2.39 -2.42
N VAL A 106 -14.92 -3.64 -2.08
CA VAL A 106 -13.89 -4.60 -1.64
C VAL A 106 -13.00 -5.03 -2.80
N VAL A 107 -11.74 -5.27 -2.47
CA VAL A 107 -10.79 -5.92 -3.38
C VAL A 107 -10.81 -7.42 -3.13
N LEU A 108 -10.78 -8.19 -4.21
CA LEU A 108 -10.79 -9.64 -4.22
C LEU A 108 -9.50 -10.16 -4.85
N LEU A 109 -9.15 -11.40 -4.52
CA LEU A 109 -8.36 -12.24 -5.39
C LEU A 109 -9.33 -12.88 -6.38
N TYR A 110 -9.05 -12.74 -7.67
CA TYR A 110 -9.94 -13.21 -8.72
C TYR A 110 -9.15 -13.80 -9.89
N GLU A 111 -9.80 -14.66 -10.66
CA GLU A 111 -9.23 -15.20 -11.90
C GLU A 111 -8.90 -14.06 -12.88
N ARG A 112 -7.69 -14.11 -13.44
CA ARG A 112 -7.23 -13.12 -14.41
C ARG A 112 -8.10 -13.17 -15.66
N LYS A 113 -8.61 -12.00 -16.04
CA LYS A 113 -9.36 -11.79 -17.28
C LYS A 113 -8.43 -11.27 -18.37
N TYR A 114 -8.69 -11.69 -19.60
CA TYR A 114 -7.94 -11.24 -20.79
C TYR A 114 -8.67 -10.14 -21.58
N GLU A 115 -9.96 -9.96 -21.31
CA GLU A 115 -10.84 -8.95 -21.89
C GLU A 115 -11.63 -8.29 -20.75
N ASP A 116 -12.09 -7.05 -20.95
CA ASP A 116 -12.87 -6.27 -19.97
C ASP A 116 -12.28 -6.32 -18.54
N ASN A 117 -10.94 -6.20 -18.45
CA ASN A 117 -10.15 -6.47 -17.24
C ASN A 117 -9.58 -5.20 -16.57
N GLU A 118 -10.06 -4.01 -16.95
CA GLU A 118 -9.59 -2.73 -16.40
C GLU A 118 -9.66 -2.69 -14.86
N ASN A 119 -10.62 -3.41 -14.26
CA ASN A 119 -10.78 -3.54 -12.82
C ASN A 119 -9.72 -4.43 -12.13
N GLN A 120 -8.79 -5.01 -12.90
CA GLN A 120 -7.69 -5.84 -12.43
C GLN A 120 -6.31 -5.21 -12.68
N LEU A 121 -6.28 -4.02 -13.30
CA LEU A 121 -5.06 -3.30 -13.64
C LEU A 121 -4.79 -2.21 -12.60
N TRP A 122 -3.54 -2.12 -12.17
CA TRP A 122 -3.09 -1.24 -11.10
C TRP A 122 -1.82 -0.51 -11.52
N ASP A 123 -1.78 0.80 -11.32
CA ASP A 123 -0.55 1.57 -11.46
C ASP A 123 0.15 1.72 -10.11
N LEU A 124 1.46 1.45 -10.08
CA LEU A 124 2.29 1.74 -8.92
C LEU A 124 2.80 3.19 -9.03
N ILE A 125 2.16 4.08 -8.29
CA ILE A 125 2.53 5.50 -8.25
C ILE A 125 3.44 5.72 -7.03
N PRO A 126 4.71 6.13 -7.21
CA PRO A 126 5.58 6.52 -6.10
C PRO A 126 4.94 7.63 -5.27
N TYR A 127 5.02 7.51 -3.95
CA TYR A 127 4.58 8.59 -3.06
C TYR A 127 5.71 9.59 -2.87
N GLU A 128 5.52 10.79 -3.40
CA GLU A 128 6.42 11.91 -3.16
C GLU A 128 6.08 12.54 -1.80
N LEU A 129 7.07 12.54 -0.89
CA LEU A 129 6.95 13.35 0.31
C LEU A 129 6.93 14.81 -0.15
N GLN A 130 5.83 15.51 0.10
CA GLN A 130 5.87 16.97 0.10
C GLN A 130 6.78 17.35 1.25
N GLU A 131 8.04 17.65 0.94
CA GLU A 131 8.87 18.44 1.84
C GLU A 131 8.12 19.76 2.00
N HIS A 132 7.48 19.93 3.16
CA HIS A 132 7.12 21.26 3.60
C HIS A 132 8.45 21.99 3.76
N GLU A 133 8.87 22.72 2.71
CA GLU A 133 9.76 23.86 2.88
C GLU A 133 9.10 24.71 3.96
N ASN A 134 9.60 24.59 5.18
CA ASN A 134 9.37 25.59 6.20
C ASN A 134 9.86 26.89 5.58
N MET A 135 8.93 27.70 5.06
CA MET A 135 9.22 29.07 4.72
C MET A 135 9.76 29.70 6.00
N LEU A 136 11.06 29.93 6.01
CA LEU A 136 11.72 30.74 7.01
C LEU A 136 10.98 32.07 7.02
N ASP A 137 10.30 32.37 8.12
CA ASP A 137 9.81 33.72 8.39
C ASP A 137 11.00 34.70 8.17
N PRO A 138 10.84 35.81 7.44
CA PRO A 138 11.89 36.79 7.34
C PRO A 138 11.96 37.55 8.67
N VAL A 139 12.66 36.98 9.65
CA VAL A 139 13.03 37.72 10.85
C VAL A 139 14.14 38.69 10.46
N THR A 140 13.76 39.96 10.49
CA THR A 140 14.58 41.17 10.53
C THR A 140 15.96 40.93 11.15
N THR A 141 16.98 41.28 10.36
CA THR A 141 18.38 41.47 10.76
C THR A 141 18.52 42.15 12.11
N MET A 142 19.11 41.47 13.09
CA MET A 142 20.13 42.05 13.96
C MET A 142 21.14 40.96 14.33
N GLU A 143 22.40 41.29 14.05
CA GLU A 143 23.62 40.53 14.31
C GLU A 143 23.76 40.19 15.80
N THR A 144 24.16 38.96 16.13
CA THR A 144 25.22 38.68 17.11
C THR A 144 25.80 37.29 16.88
N GLU A 145 27.11 37.23 17.04
CA GLU A 145 28.06 36.20 16.66
C GLU A 145 28.02 34.90 17.51
N GLU A 146 28.66 33.87 16.94
CA GLU A 146 29.26 32.68 17.57
C GLU A 146 28.35 31.70 18.35
N TYR A 147 28.13 30.51 17.77
CA TYR A 147 28.61 29.28 18.41
C TYR A 147 28.69 28.11 17.42
N SER A 148 29.92 27.66 17.16
CA SER A 148 30.22 26.39 16.49
C SER A 148 29.88 25.25 17.44
N PHE A 149 29.08 24.27 17.00
CA PHE A 149 29.32 22.88 17.38
C PHE A 149 28.95 21.93 16.23
N SER A 150 29.99 21.31 15.68
CA SER A 150 29.91 20.12 14.85
C SER A 150 29.41 18.96 15.71
N THR A 151 28.39 18.26 15.23
CA THR A 151 28.22 16.83 15.50
C THR A 151 27.63 16.16 14.26
N SER A 152 28.50 15.57 13.46
CA SER A 152 28.14 14.39 12.67
C SER A 152 27.78 13.25 13.61
N SER A 153 26.69 12.54 13.32
CA SER A 153 26.44 11.22 13.91
C SER A 153 25.69 10.36 12.90
N TYR A 154 26.41 9.39 12.35
CA TYR A 154 25.85 8.19 11.72
C TYR A 154 25.31 7.25 12.81
N ALA A 155 24.29 6.44 12.48
CA ALA A 155 24.24 5.03 12.87
C ALA A 155 23.16 4.25 12.10
N LEU A 156 23.67 3.22 11.38
CA LEU A 156 23.10 1.95 10.87
C LEU A 156 21.63 1.86 10.43
#